data_AF-A0AAJ4LV09-F1
#
_entry.id   AF-A0AAJ4LV09-F1
#
_cell.length_a   1.000
_cell.length_b   1.000
_cell.length_c   1.000
_cell.angle_alpha   90.00
_cell.angle_beta   90.00
_cell.angle_gamma   90.00
#
_symmetry.space_group_name_H-M   'P 1'
#
loop_
_entity.id
_entity.type
_entity.pdbx_description
1 polymer ?
#
loop_
_entity_poly.entity_id
_entity_poly.type
_entity_poly.pdbx_seq_one_letter_code
_entity_poly.pdbx_strand_id
1 'polypeptide(L)'
;MNVCTRYECDTCETLIDCRIGFSNREVQPLQFACPECGERISFTLGCNDLEGATEIKEFKAPFTGENVFVDLHLDFPTTFGEYKQGDTTFMRVVSEIGQESFADLSRRLELLNQLGEHHRTLKRLVSQYKKGNVKGFEKVIKSLEKLEFIKLKSHKPQDVIAALYSATSVMSSPLTVYEHSKELSEEMPKVLLSLYTDHHDNLNEFFDSLLSTGFLKNVHHETLSLYPKLIKLEVPLRPALYYDYKAEELGNVPARVSTTNFESCNNAYKDLAEVYSRQLVLVAGLNNLIKRGDFNKFSEEVLLNKKGNPIKDFTSLDKYADVDLGRKLVALDDCFFKLDEEAIDNQLRNGIAHYKYSYDEATQIITYSSVKEGLTRDKTIDVSLMEFLRKMLLLFREVHCLNHIIKALLFHSVLILKKPV
;
A
#
# COMPACT_ATOMS: atom_id res chain seq x y z
N MET A 1 -20.57 -16.58 -10.97
CA MET A 1 -22.02 -16.28 -11.10
C MET A 1 -22.14 -14.80 -11.45
N ASN A 2 -23.16 -14.41 -12.20
CA ASN A 2 -23.43 -13.00 -12.52
C ASN A 2 -24.93 -12.76 -12.60
N VAL A 3 -25.36 -11.52 -12.39
CA VAL A 3 -26.72 -11.05 -12.62
C VAL A 3 -26.69 -9.98 -13.70
N CYS A 4 -27.67 -10.01 -14.58
CA CYS A 4 -27.93 -8.94 -15.53
C CYS A 4 -29.09 -8.10 -14.99
N THR A 5 -28.97 -6.78 -15.06
CA THR A 5 -30.01 -5.82 -14.71
C THR A 5 -29.92 -4.61 -15.63
N ARG A 6 -30.97 -3.78 -15.66
CA ARG A 6 -31.01 -2.55 -16.45
C ARG A 6 -31.29 -1.38 -15.53
N TYR A 7 -30.55 -0.30 -15.72
CA TYR A 7 -30.73 0.95 -15.00
C TYR A 7 -31.17 2.05 -15.96
N GLU A 8 -32.04 2.92 -15.51
CA GLU A 8 -32.35 4.20 -16.15
C GLU A 8 -31.74 5.31 -15.30
N CYS A 9 -30.86 6.14 -15.89
CA CYS A 9 -30.23 7.24 -15.17
C CYS A 9 -31.27 8.30 -14.79
N ASP A 10 -31.34 8.68 -13.52
CA ASP A 10 -32.32 9.66 -13.03
C ASP A 10 -32.09 11.08 -13.59
N THR A 11 -30.88 11.36 -14.10
CA THR A 11 -30.47 12.69 -14.58
C THR A 11 -30.68 12.88 -16.09
N CYS A 12 -30.37 11.86 -16.90
CA CYS A 12 -30.40 11.97 -18.36
C CYS A 12 -31.25 10.89 -19.06
N GLU A 13 -31.96 10.08 -18.29
CA GLU A 13 -32.88 9.03 -18.77
C GLU A 13 -32.20 7.96 -19.66
N THR A 14 -30.88 7.94 -19.70
CA THR A 14 -30.12 6.95 -20.47
C THR A 14 -30.34 5.57 -19.86
N LEU A 15 -30.72 4.61 -20.71
CA LEU A 15 -30.80 3.20 -20.34
C LEU A 15 -29.42 2.56 -20.40
N ILE A 16 -29.07 1.84 -19.34
CA ILE A 16 -27.76 1.24 -19.14
C ILE A 16 -27.96 -0.24 -18.81
N ASP A 17 -27.43 -1.10 -19.67
CA ASP A 17 -27.38 -2.55 -19.43
C ASP A 17 -26.19 -2.86 -18.52
N CYS A 18 -26.45 -3.51 -17.39
CA CYS A 18 -25.43 -3.81 -16.41
C CYS A 18 -25.34 -5.31 -16.15
N ARG A 19 -24.12 -5.85 -16.21
CA ARG A 19 -23.83 -7.20 -15.73
C ARG A 19 -22.92 -7.11 -14.51
N ILE A 20 -23.38 -7.69 -13.41
CA ILE A 20 -22.71 -7.68 -12.11
C ILE A 20 -22.19 -9.08 -11.84
N GLY A 21 -20.87 -9.23 -11.76
CA GLY A 21 -20.21 -10.43 -11.29
C GLY A 21 -20.06 -10.43 -9.77
N PHE A 22 -20.30 -11.58 -9.14
CA PHE A 22 -20.20 -11.69 -7.68
C PHE A 22 -18.75 -11.98 -7.26
N SER A 23 -18.19 -11.11 -6.42
CA SER A 23 -17.00 -11.39 -5.62
C SER A 23 -17.28 -12.47 -4.55
N ASN A 24 -16.22 -12.98 -3.91
CA ASN A 24 -16.27 -13.88 -2.76
C ASN A 24 -16.61 -13.16 -1.43
N ARG A 25 -17.31 -12.02 -1.49
CA ARG A 25 -17.69 -11.22 -0.33
C ARG A 25 -19.20 -11.18 -0.12
N GLU A 26 -19.59 -11.17 1.15
CA GLU A 26 -20.98 -10.98 1.56
C GLU A 26 -21.50 -9.58 1.21
N VAL A 27 -20.69 -8.54 1.42
CA VAL A 27 -21.06 -7.13 1.18
C VAL A 27 -20.21 -6.56 0.05
N GLN A 28 -20.88 -6.13 -1.02
CA GLN A 28 -20.24 -5.61 -2.24
C GLN A 28 -20.84 -4.23 -2.59
N PRO A 29 -20.27 -3.15 -2.05
CA PRO A 29 -20.70 -1.79 -2.39
C PRO A 29 -20.08 -1.39 -3.74
N LEU A 30 -20.93 -1.13 -4.73
CA LEU A 30 -20.55 -0.87 -6.11
C LEU A 30 -20.94 0.56 -6.52
N GLN A 31 -20.18 1.13 -7.45
CA GLN A 31 -20.50 2.37 -8.14
C GLN A 31 -19.96 2.40 -9.57
N PHE A 32 -20.58 3.23 -10.41
CA PHE A 32 -20.06 3.64 -11.72
C PHE A 32 -20.69 4.98 -12.12
N ALA A 33 -20.06 5.68 -13.07
CA ALA A 33 -20.63 6.89 -13.66
C ALA A 33 -21.55 6.54 -14.82
N CYS A 34 -22.68 7.23 -14.95
CA CYS A 34 -23.46 7.24 -16.17
C CYS A 34 -22.56 7.66 -17.35
N PRO A 35 -22.46 6.86 -18.41
CA PRO A 35 -21.54 7.11 -19.52
C PRO A 35 -21.91 8.36 -20.34
N GLU A 36 -23.16 8.81 -20.28
CA GLU A 36 -23.65 9.97 -21.05
C GLU A 36 -23.53 11.29 -20.27
N CYS A 37 -23.97 11.34 -19.01
CA CYS A 37 -24.04 12.59 -18.23
C CYS A 37 -23.09 12.65 -17.03
N GLY A 38 -22.42 11.54 -16.68
CA GLY A 38 -21.52 11.49 -15.53
C GLY A 38 -22.22 11.38 -14.16
N GLU A 39 -23.54 11.18 -14.09
CA GLU A 39 -24.24 10.94 -12.82
C GLU A 39 -23.67 9.72 -12.08
N ARG A 40 -23.52 9.82 -10.75
CA ARG A 40 -22.97 8.72 -9.94
C ARG A 40 -24.07 7.71 -9.61
N ILE A 41 -23.98 6.52 -10.20
CA ILE A 41 -24.86 5.40 -9.89
C ILE A 41 -24.18 4.51 -8.86
N SER A 42 -24.82 4.29 -7.70
CA SER A 42 -24.22 3.49 -6.62
C SER A 42 -25.24 2.64 -5.88
N PHE A 43 -24.82 1.47 -5.41
CA PHE A 43 -25.67 0.53 -4.68
C PHE A 43 -24.82 -0.49 -3.92
N THR A 44 -25.42 -1.18 -2.97
CA THR A 44 -24.82 -2.35 -2.30
C THR A 44 -25.57 -3.60 -2.73
N LEU A 45 -24.83 -4.60 -3.23
CA LEU A 45 -25.44 -5.83 -3.73
C LEU A 45 -26.25 -6.52 -2.62
N GLY A 46 -27.53 -6.80 -2.90
CA GLY A 46 -28.47 -7.39 -1.93
C GLY A 46 -29.10 -6.39 -0.95
N CYS A 47 -28.84 -5.09 -1.09
CA CYS A 47 -29.48 -4.02 -0.34
C CYS A 47 -30.38 -3.17 -1.26
N ASN A 48 -31.38 -2.52 -0.68
CA ASN A 48 -32.25 -1.57 -1.39
C ASN A 48 -31.74 -0.13 -1.16
N ASP A 49 -30.52 0.16 -1.61
CA ASP A 49 -29.82 1.45 -1.45
C ASP A 49 -29.30 2.00 -2.79
N LEU A 50 -30.00 1.74 -3.90
CA LEU A 50 -29.68 2.29 -5.21
C LEU A 50 -29.85 3.82 -5.22
N GLU A 51 -28.84 4.53 -5.69
CA GLU A 51 -28.81 5.98 -5.87
C GLU A 51 -28.38 6.34 -7.30
N GLY A 52 -28.95 7.42 -7.86
CA GLY A 52 -28.58 7.99 -9.17
C GLY A 52 -29.20 7.29 -10.39
N ALA A 53 -29.97 6.24 -10.16
CA ALA A 53 -30.72 5.53 -11.19
C ALA A 53 -31.93 4.79 -10.62
N THR A 54 -32.85 4.45 -11.51
CA THR A 54 -33.98 3.56 -11.25
C THR A 54 -33.73 2.18 -11.88
N GLU A 55 -33.96 1.10 -11.13
CA GLU A 55 -33.84 -0.27 -11.65
C GLU A 55 -35.06 -0.64 -12.53
N ILE A 56 -34.79 -1.04 -13.77
CA ILE A 56 -35.78 -1.54 -14.71
C ILE A 56 -35.82 -3.08 -14.63
N LYS A 57 -36.83 -3.60 -13.94
CA LYS A 57 -36.98 -5.06 -13.71
C LYS A 57 -37.41 -5.84 -14.94
N GLU A 58 -38.14 -5.19 -15.85
CA GLU A 58 -38.66 -5.80 -17.07
C GLU A 58 -37.80 -5.39 -18.26
N PHE A 59 -36.86 -6.25 -18.64
CA PHE A 59 -36.06 -6.10 -19.85
C PHE A 59 -35.88 -7.45 -20.54
N LYS A 60 -35.58 -7.42 -21.85
CA LYS A 60 -35.32 -8.63 -22.63
C LYS A 60 -33.90 -9.11 -22.38
N ALA A 61 -33.76 -10.36 -21.93
CA ALA A 61 -32.47 -11.05 -21.80
C ALA A 61 -32.32 -12.14 -22.90
N PRO A 62 -31.11 -12.38 -23.44
CA PRO A 62 -29.89 -11.62 -23.23
C PRO A 62 -30.01 -10.20 -23.81
N PHE A 63 -29.14 -9.28 -23.36
CA PHE A 63 -29.14 -7.90 -23.86
C PHE A 63 -28.93 -7.88 -25.38
N THR A 64 -29.60 -6.94 -26.07
CA THR A 64 -29.56 -6.81 -27.52
C THR A 64 -28.36 -6.00 -28.02
N GLY A 65 -27.67 -5.29 -27.14
CA GLY A 65 -26.58 -4.37 -27.49
C GLY A 65 -27.04 -2.97 -27.92
N GLU A 66 -28.32 -2.65 -27.75
CA GLU A 66 -28.90 -1.35 -28.11
C GLU A 66 -28.56 -0.23 -27.13
N ASN A 67 -28.28 -0.58 -25.87
CA ASN A 67 -27.97 0.36 -24.79
C ASN A 67 -26.49 0.34 -24.45
N VAL A 68 -26.01 1.38 -23.77
CA VAL A 68 -24.65 1.36 -23.22
C VAL A 68 -24.55 0.23 -22.19
N PHE A 69 -23.45 -0.52 -22.25
CA PHE A 69 -23.23 -1.66 -21.39
C PHE A 69 -22.06 -1.46 -20.43
N VAL A 70 -22.28 -1.85 -19.17
CA VAL A 70 -21.28 -1.83 -18.09
C VAL A 70 -21.15 -3.21 -17.45
N ASP A 71 -19.90 -3.61 -17.25
CA ASP A 71 -19.52 -4.81 -16.51
C ASP A 71 -18.92 -4.40 -15.16
N LEU A 72 -19.53 -4.87 -14.08
CA LEU A 72 -19.12 -4.59 -12.71
C LEU A 72 -18.71 -5.87 -11.98
N HIS A 73 -17.60 -5.79 -11.25
CA HIS A 73 -17.17 -6.84 -10.34
C HIS A 73 -16.29 -6.22 -9.27
N LEU A 74 -16.56 -6.41 -7.97
CA LEU A 74 -15.85 -5.69 -6.91
C LEU A 74 -14.32 -5.82 -6.96
N ASP A 75 -13.82 -7.01 -7.34
CA ASP A 75 -12.39 -7.29 -7.37
C ASP A 75 -11.66 -6.81 -8.65
N PHE A 76 -12.37 -6.34 -9.67
CA PHE A 76 -11.79 -6.04 -10.98
C PHE A 76 -12.20 -4.66 -11.49
N PRO A 77 -11.39 -4.01 -12.35
CA PRO A 77 -11.75 -2.70 -12.90
C PRO A 77 -13.10 -2.71 -13.62
N THR A 78 -13.87 -1.63 -13.44
CA THR A 78 -15.11 -1.40 -14.19
C THR A 78 -14.80 -1.29 -15.67
N THR A 79 -15.64 -1.88 -16.50
CA THR A 79 -15.48 -1.82 -17.96
C THR A 79 -16.77 -1.43 -18.65
N PHE A 80 -16.62 -0.57 -19.65
CA PHE A 80 -17.68 -0.13 -20.54
C PHE A 80 -17.43 -0.68 -21.94
N GLY A 81 -18.50 -0.86 -22.73
CA GLY A 81 -18.36 -1.27 -24.14
C GLY A 81 -19.58 -2.00 -24.66
N GLU A 82 -19.37 -2.90 -25.61
CA GLU A 82 -20.43 -3.73 -26.19
C GLU A 82 -20.70 -4.98 -25.35
N TYR A 83 -21.98 -5.33 -25.18
CA TYR A 83 -22.36 -6.57 -24.53
C TYR A 83 -21.97 -7.79 -25.40
N LYS A 84 -21.23 -8.73 -24.79
CA LYS A 84 -20.93 -10.04 -25.36
C LYS A 84 -21.45 -11.16 -24.46
N GLN A 85 -22.37 -11.96 -25.00
CA GLN A 85 -22.92 -13.11 -24.27
C GLN A 85 -21.80 -14.11 -23.95
N GLY A 86 -21.72 -14.55 -22.69
CA GLY A 86 -20.71 -15.49 -22.21
C GLY A 86 -19.37 -14.86 -21.82
N ASP A 87 -19.05 -13.67 -22.32
CA ASP A 87 -17.79 -12.96 -22.04
C ASP A 87 -17.85 -12.19 -20.71
N THR A 88 -18.16 -12.88 -19.61
CA THR A 88 -18.28 -12.28 -18.27
C THR A 88 -16.95 -11.71 -17.78
N THR A 89 -16.96 -10.78 -16.80
CA THR A 89 -15.74 -10.27 -16.16
C THR A 89 -14.79 -11.39 -15.72
N PHE A 90 -15.32 -12.47 -15.16
CA PHE A 90 -14.52 -13.65 -14.79
C PHE A 90 -13.84 -14.29 -15.99
N MET A 91 -14.59 -14.56 -17.07
CA MET A 91 -14.04 -15.20 -18.27
C MET A 91 -13.00 -14.30 -18.93
N ARG A 92 -13.27 -13.00 -19.01
CA ARG A 92 -12.33 -12.00 -19.52
C ARG A 92 -11.04 -12.01 -18.71
N VAL A 93 -11.13 -11.84 -17.39
CA VAL A 93 -9.96 -11.81 -16.50
C VAL A 93 -9.14 -13.08 -16.63
N VAL A 94 -9.76 -14.25 -16.57
CA VAL A 94 -9.04 -15.54 -16.72
C VAL A 94 -8.38 -15.65 -18.09
N SER A 95 -9.00 -15.14 -19.17
CA SER A 95 -8.39 -15.13 -20.50
C SER A 95 -7.20 -14.17 -20.61
N GLU A 96 -7.24 -13.06 -19.88
CA GLU A 96 -6.23 -12.00 -19.93
C GLU A 96 -4.97 -12.33 -19.14
N ILE A 97 -5.12 -12.82 -17.91
CA ILE A 97 -3.98 -13.08 -17.01
C ILE A 97 -3.63 -14.57 -16.93
N GLY A 98 -4.48 -15.45 -17.45
CA GLY A 98 -4.31 -16.89 -17.37
C GLY A 98 -4.77 -17.51 -16.04
N GLN A 99 -4.96 -18.83 -16.03
CA GLN A 99 -5.52 -19.56 -14.89
C GLN A 99 -4.62 -19.54 -13.65
N GLU A 100 -3.30 -19.66 -13.82
CA GLU A 100 -2.34 -19.70 -12.70
C GLU A 100 -2.29 -18.36 -11.96
N SER A 101 -2.15 -17.26 -12.72
CA SER A 101 -2.18 -15.89 -12.16
C SER A 101 -3.52 -15.57 -11.50
N PHE A 102 -4.63 -15.99 -12.10
CA PHE A 102 -5.94 -15.85 -11.48
C PHE A 102 -6.05 -16.65 -10.17
N ALA A 103 -5.51 -17.87 -10.11
CA ALA A 103 -5.53 -18.68 -8.90
C ALA A 103 -4.74 -18.00 -7.76
N ASP A 104 -3.58 -17.41 -8.05
CA ASP A 104 -2.83 -16.64 -7.05
C ASP A 104 -3.59 -15.37 -6.62
N LEU A 105 -4.16 -14.61 -7.56
CA LEU A 105 -4.98 -13.44 -7.24
C LEU A 105 -6.18 -13.80 -6.37
N SER A 106 -6.90 -14.87 -6.72
CA SER A 106 -8.05 -15.36 -5.95
C SER A 106 -7.64 -15.74 -4.52
N ARG A 107 -6.51 -16.43 -4.35
CA ARG A 107 -5.95 -16.77 -3.04
C ARG A 107 -5.62 -15.51 -2.23
N ARG A 108 -5.04 -14.49 -2.85
CA ARG A 108 -4.77 -13.19 -2.19
C ARG A 108 -6.06 -12.50 -1.74
N LEU A 109 -7.07 -12.43 -2.61
CA LEU A 109 -8.36 -11.81 -2.31
C LEU A 109 -9.11 -12.54 -1.19
N GLU A 110 -9.03 -13.86 -1.14
CA GLU A 110 -9.59 -14.67 -0.06
C GLU A 110 -8.91 -14.39 1.28
N LEU A 111 -7.58 -14.36 1.32
CA LEU A 111 -6.87 -14.00 2.54
C LEU A 111 -7.19 -12.55 2.98
N LEU A 112 -7.37 -11.64 2.02
CA LEU A 112 -7.76 -10.27 2.29
C LEU A 112 -9.16 -10.17 2.94
N ASN A 113 -10.12 -11.04 2.57
CA ASN A 113 -11.40 -11.16 3.28
C ASN A 113 -11.19 -11.50 4.76
N GLN A 114 -10.43 -12.55 5.03
CA GLN A 114 -10.18 -13.04 6.38
C GLN A 114 -9.48 -11.98 7.24
N LEU A 115 -8.52 -11.24 6.66
CA LEU A 115 -7.85 -10.13 7.34
C LEU A 115 -8.81 -8.97 7.62
N GLY A 116 -9.69 -8.64 6.67
CA GLY A 116 -10.70 -7.59 6.81
C GLY A 116 -11.63 -7.84 8.00
N GLU A 117 -12.13 -9.07 8.15
CA GLU A 117 -12.96 -9.49 9.29
C GLU A 117 -12.24 -9.33 10.64
N HIS A 118 -10.92 -9.53 10.65
CA HIS A 118 -10.09 -9.48 11.84
C HIS A 118 -9.39 -8.14 12.07
N HIS A 119 -9.65 -7.10 11.26
CA HIS A 119 -8.97 -5.79 11.32
C HIS A 119 -8.84 -5.22 12.75
N ARG A 120 -9.93 -5.20 13.54
CA ARG A 120 -9.92 -4.67 14.92
C ARG A 120 -8.95 -5.44 15.82
N THR A 121 -8.90 -6.76 15.67
CA THR A 121 -8.03 -7.65 16.43
C THR A 121 -6.57 -7.49 16.00
N LEU A 122 -6.29 -7.37 14.70
CA LEU A 122 -4.96 -7.10 14.15
C LEU A 122 -4.42 -5.74 14.63
N LYS A 123 -5.26 -4.69 14.65
CA LYS A 123 -4.92 -3.39 15.24
C LYS A 123 -4.58 -3.50 16.72
N ARG A 124 -5.34 -4.32 17.47
CA ARG A 124 -5.08 -4.57 18.90
C ARG A 124 -3.76 -5.31 19.10
N LEU A 125 -3.42 -6.28 18.24
CA LEU A 125 -2.14 -7.01 18.28
C LEU A 125 -0.96 -6.04 18.23
N VAL A 126 -0.93 -5.18 17.21
CA VAL A 126 0.09 -4.13 17.04
C VAL A 126 0.14 -3.21 18.26
N SER A 127 -1.02 -2.78 18.77
CA SER A 127 -1.09 -1.91 19.94
C SER A 127 -0.51 -2.55 21.21
N GLN A 128 -0.78 -3.83 21.47
CA GLN A 128 -0.23 -4.53 22.65
C GLN A 128 1.29 -4.67 22.55
N TYR A 129 1.81 -4.99 21.35
CA TYR A 129 3.26 -5.03 21.11
C TYR A 129 3.91 -3.68 21.40
N LYS A 130 3.39 -2.59 20.82
CA LYS A 130 3.94 -1.22 20.99
C LYS A 130 3.96 -0.76 22.46
N LYS A 131 3.03 -1.27 23.27
CA LYS A 131 2.95 -0.99 24.72
C LYS A 131 3.86 -1.87 25.57
N GLY A 132 4.57 -2.84 24.99
CA GLY A 132 5.36 -3.83 25.71
C GLY A 132 4.51 -4.84 26.51
N ASN A 133 3.20 -4.91 26.26
CA ASN A 133 2.30 -5.83 26.99
C ASN A 133 2.33 -7.23 26.37
N VAL A 134 3.37 -8.01 26.68
CA VAL A 134 3.59 -9.36 26.12
C VAL A 134 2.42 -10.31 26.43
N LYS A 135 1.87 -10.26 27.65
CA LYS A 135 0.69 -11.07 28.04
C LYS A 135 -0.55 -10.70 27.21
N GLY A 136 -0.76 -9.41 27.00
CA GLY A 136 -1.83 -8.91 26.13
C GLY A 136 -1.63 -9.34 24.68
N PHE A 137 -0.42 -9.21 24.16
CA PHE A 137 -0.02 -9.62 22.82
C PHE A 137 -0.28 -11.12 22.60
N GLU A 138 0.15 -11.98 23.52
CA GLU A 138 -0.09 -13.43 23.47
C GLU A 138 -1.59 -13.77 23.42
N LYS A 139 -2.42 -13.12 24.26
CA LYS A 139 -3.87 -13.31 24.25
C LYS A 139 -4.49 -12.96 22.89
N VAL A 140 -3.99 -11.90 22.24
CA VAL A 140 -4.47 -11.51 20.92
C VAL A 140 -4.05 -12.51 19.84
N ILE A 141 -2.82 -13.03 19.87
CA ILE A 141 -2.37 -14.10 18.95
C ILE A 141 -3.26 -15.33 19.08
N LYS A 142 -3.58 -15.76 20.31
CA LYS A 142 -4.48 -16.90 20.53
C LYS A 142 -5.90 -16.66 20.00
N SER A 143 -6.40 -15.43 20.04
CA SER A 143 -7.70 -15.10 19.44
C SER A 143 -7.73 -15.13 17.91
N LEU A 144 -6.57 -15.34 17.28
CA LEU A 144 -6.35 -15.26 15.86
C LEU A 144 -5.93 -16.62 15.26
N GLU A 145 -6.19 -17.73 15.95
CA GLU A 145 -5.78 -19.09 15.56
C GLU A 145 -6.20 -19.51 14.14
N LYS A 146 -7.29 -18.95 13.61
CA LYS A 146 -7.79 -19.25 12.25
C LYS A 146 -6.87 -18.75 11.12
N LEU A 147 -6.03 -17.76 11.38
CA LEU A 147 -5.12 -17.18 10.39
C LEU A 147 -3.74 -17.88 10.38
N GLU A 148 -3.64 -19.06 11.01
CA GLU A 148 -2.44 -19.93 11.02
C GLU A 148 -1.11 -19.20 11.34
N PHE A 149 -1.15 -18.23 12.26
CA PHE A 149 0.06 -17.50 12.65
C PHE A 149 1.09 -18.38 13.38
N ILE A 150 2.37 -17.98 13.32
CA ILE A 150 3.40 -18.52 14.22
C ILE A 150 3.03 -18.19 15.67
N LYS A 151 2.87 -19.26 16.47
CA LYS A 151 2.56 -19.17 17.90
C LYS A 151 3.73 -18.55 18.67
N LEU A 152 3.42 -17.71 19.65
CA LEU A 152 4.43 -17.17 20.56
C LEU A 152 5.08 -18.31 21.36
N LYS A 153 6.36 -18.57 21.12
CA LYS A 153 7.11 -19.66 21.75
C LYS A 153 7.43 -19.40 23.23
N SER A 154 7.83 -18.18 23.55
CA SER A 154 8.10 -17.74 24.92
C SER A 154 8.00 -16.21 25.03
N HIS A 155 8.15 -15.67 26.23
CA HIS A 155 8.15 -14.21 26.46
C HIS A 155 9.54 -13.57 26.24
N LYS A 156 10.53 -14.31 25.73
CA LYS A 156 11.84 -13.75 25.38
C LYS A 156 11.71 -12.77 24.21
N PRO A 157 12.49 -11.65 24.18
CA PRO A 157 12.33 -10.61 23.16
C PRO A 157 12.39 -11.13 21.72
N GLN A 158 13.31 -12.04 21.42
CA GLN A 158 13.46 -12.64 20.09
C GLN A 158 12.23 -13.46 19.66
N ASP A 159 11.55 -14.12 20.59
CA ASP A 159 10.35 -14.92 20.29
C ASP A 159 9.14 -14.00 20.08
N VAL A 160 9.06 -12.90 20.83
CA VAL A 160 8.03 -11.86 20.63
C VAL A 160 8.21 -11.17 19.29
N ILE A 161 9.45 -10.81 18.91
CA ILE A 161 9.78 -10.23 17.60
C ILE A 161 9.43 -11.24 16.48
N ALA A 162 9.82 -12.51 16.63
CA ALA A 162 9.50 -13.54 15.63
C ALA A 162 7.98 -13.68 15.42
N ALA A 163 7.21 -13.76 16.50
CA ALA A 163 5.75 -13.84 16.43
C ALA A 163 5.13 -12.59 15.78
N LEU A 164 5.64 -11.40 16.10
CA LEU A 164 5.20 -10.15 15.46
C LEU A 164 5.46 -10.15 13.96
N TYR A 165 6.67 -10.51 13.52
CA TYR A 165 7.02 -10.51 12.10
C TYR A 165 6.30 -11.59 11.31
N SER A 166 5.89 -12.66 11.97
CA SER A 166 5.01 -13.66 11.37
C SER A 166 3.61 -13.08 11.15
N ALA A 167 3.11 -12.31 12.13
CA ALA A 167 1.84 -11.63 11.99
C ALA A 167 1.87 -10.55 10.89
N THR A 168 2.92 -9.74 10.82
CA THR A 168 3.04 -8.73 9.76
C THR A 168 3.20 -9.36 8.38
N SER A 169 3.91 -10.49 8.26
CA SER A 169 4.03 -11.23 7.00
C SER A 169 2.70 -11.76 6.48
N VAL A 170 1.82 -12.24 7.37
CA VAL A 170 0.47 -12.67 6.98
C VAL A 170 -0.42 -11.47 6.67
N MET A 171 -0.29 -10.36 7.42
CA MET A 171 -1.04 -9.13 7.11
C MET A 171 -0.65 -8.53 5.76
N SER A 172 0.62 -8.60 5.35
CA SER A 172 1.06 -8.04 4.05
C SER A 172 0.90 -8.99 2.87
N SER A 173 0.84 -10.30 3.08
CA SER A 173 0.95 -11.27 1.97
C SER A 173 -0.09 -11.16 0.85
N PRO A 174 -1.32 -10.64 1.04
CA PRO A 174 -2.21 -10.36 -0.09
C PRO A 174 -1.75 -9.19 -0.96
N LEU A 175 -1.02 -8.25 -0.36
CA LEU A 175 -0.65 -6.95 -0.92
C LEU A 175 0.79 -6.92 -1.44
N THR A 176 1.61 -7.94 -1.14
CA THR A 176 3.05 -7.96 -1.45
C THR A 176 3.43 -9.17 -2.30
N VAL A 177 4.58 -9.09 -2.96
CA VAL A 177 5.18 -10.18 -3.74
C VAL A 177 6.23 -10.85 -2.87
N TYR A 178 6.12 -12.17 -2.68
CA TYR A 178 6.92 -12.90 -1.68
C TYR A 178 8.42 -12.90 -2.00
N GLU A 179 8.77 -13.00 -3.28
CA GLU A 179 10.12 -13.11 -3.80
C GLU A 179 10.96 -11.89 -3.38
N HIS A 180 10.42 -10.69 -3.52
CA HIS A 180 11.11 -9.44 -3.14
C HIS A 180 11.40 -9.35 -1.64
N SER A 181 10.50 -9.87 -0.80
CA SER A 181 10.70 -9.90 0.66
C SER A 181 11.73 -10.95 1.11
N LYS A 182 11.85 -12.06 0.36
CA LYS A 182 12.74 -13.17 0.72
C LYS A 182 14.20 -12.79 0.59
N GLU A 183 14.58 -12.17 -0.53
CA GLU A 183 15.96 -11.76 -0.81
C GLU A 183 16.52 -10.89 0.32
N LEU A 184 15.82 -9.80 0.66
CA LEU A 184 16.28 -8.89 1.71
C LEU A 184 16.30 -9.56 3.09
N SER A 185 15.32 -10.42 3.40
CA SER A 185 15.28 -11.10 4.69
C SER A 185 16.40 -12.13 4.87
N GLU A 186 16.92 -12.72 3.79
CA GLU A 186 17.99 -13.73 3.81
C GLU A 186 19.39 -13.09 3.76
N GLU A 187 19.55 -11.98 3.03
CA GLU A 187 20.83 -11.30 2.86
C GLU A 187 21.18 -10.37 4.03
N MET A 188 20.21 -9.68 4.63
CA MET A 188 20.50 -8.71 5.69
C MET A 188 21.26 -9.27 6.90
N PRO A 189 20.97 -10.48 7.42
CA PRO A 189 21.79 -11.07 8.47
C PRO A 189 23.26 -11.26 8.07
N LYS A 190 23.53 -11.59 6.80
CA LYS A 190 24.90 -11.76 6.28
C LYS A 190 25.61 -10.42 6.18
N VAL A 191 24.92 -9.39 5.67
CA VAL A 191 25.43 -8.01 5.62
C VAL A 191 25.81 -7.53 7.02
N LEU A 192 24.92 -7.69 8.00
CA LEU A 192 25.20 -7.29 9.39
C LEU A 192 26.36 -8.07 10.00
N LEU A 193 26.53 -9.35 9.67
CA LEU A 193 27.66 -10.15 10.13
C LEU A 193 28.99 -9.67 9.52
N SER A 194 29.01 -9.34 8.22
CA SER A 194 30.19 -8.77 7.56
C SER A 194 30.56 -7.43 8.21
N LEU A 195 29.59 -6.51 8.34
CA LEU A 195 29.81 -5.22 8.99
C LEU A 195 30.28 -5.37 10.44
N TYR A 196 29.76 -6.34 11.18
CA TYR A 196 30.20 -6.62 12.55
C TYR A 196 31.65 -7.13 12.61
N THR A 197 32.11 -7.80 11.56
CA THR A 197 33.48 -8.33 11.45
C THR A 197 34.45 -7.25 10.99
N ASP A 198 34.09 -6.50 9.95
CA ASP A 198 34.97 -5.59 9.23
C ASP A 198 34.95 -4.16 9.80
N HIS A 199 33.81 -3.76 10.38
CA HIS A 199 33.52 -2.40 10.84
C HIS A 199 32.87 -2.41 12.24
N HIS A 200 33.34 -3.29 13.13
CA HIS A 200 32.75 -3.56 14.45
C HIS A 200 32.42 -2.29 15.26
N ASP A 201 33.40 -1.40 15.43
CA ASP A 201 33.26 -0.21 16.28
C ASP A 201 32.23 0.77 15.69
N ASN A 202 32.30 1.05 14.39
CA ASN A 202 31.36 1.95 13.71
C ASN A 202 29.95 1.36 13.60
N LEU A 203 29.82 0.03 13.48
CA LEU A 203 28.52 -0.64 13.55
C LEU A 203 27.92 -0.50 14.96
N ASN A 204 28.73 -0.70 16.01
CA ASN A 204 28.27 -0.51 17.38
C ASN A 204 27.84 0.94 17.66
N GLU A 205 28.63 1.92 17.20
CA GLU A 205 28.30 3.34 17.33
C GLU A 205 27.00 3.69 16.59
N PHE A 206 26.79 3.12 15.40
CA PHE A 206 25.53 3.24 14.68
C PHE A 206 24.35 2.72 15.50
N PHE A 207 24.46 1.51 16.08
CA PHE A 207 23.41 0.98 16.97
C PHE A 207 23.21 1.85 18.23
N ASP A 208 24.28 2.36 18.84
CA ASP A 208 24.18 3.23 20.00
C ASP A 208 23.46 4.55 19.66
N SER A 209 23.74 5.13 18.49
CA SER A 209 23.00 6.28 17.98
C SER A 209 21.51 5.95 17.78
N LEU A 210 21.18 4.84 17.13
CA LEU A 210 19.79 4.42 16.88
C LEU A 210 19.00 4.15 18.17
N LEU A 211 19.65 3.55 19.18
CA LEU A 211 19.01 3.18 20.44
C LEU A 211 18.88 4.37 21.40
N SER A 212 19.93 5.18 21.54
CA SER A 212 19.92 6.35 22.43
C SER A 212 18.92 7.42 21.99
N THR A 213 18.74 7.61 20.68
CA THR A 213 17.74 8.52 20.11
C THR A 213 16.32 7.91 20.08
N GLY A 214 16.20 6.59 20.30
CA GLY A 214 14.95 5.86 20.13
C GLY A 214 14.50 5.72 18.66
N PHE A 215 15.33 6.09 17.70
CA PHE A 215 14.99 6.12 16.27
C PHE A 215 14.50 4.76 15.77
N LEU A 216 15.24 3.68 16.04
CA LEU A 216 14.89 2.34 15.56
C LEU A 216 13.53 1.88 16.10
N LYS A 217 13.25 2.17 17.38
CA LYS A 217 11.95 1.86 17.99
C LYS A 217 10.82 2.67 17.38
N ASN A 218 11.03 3.96 17.15
CA ASN A 218 10.01 4.85 16.59
C ASN A 218 9.65 4.45 15.16
N VAL A 219 10.65 4.28 14.29
CA VAL A 219 10.41 3.89 12.89
C VAL A 219 9.77 2.49 12.80
N HIS A 220 10.16 1.55 13.68
CA HIS A 220 9.50 0.26 13.79
C HIS A 220 8.03 0.41 14.18
N HIS A 221 7.73 1.15 15.24
CA HIS A 221 6.37 1.36 15.73
C HIS A 221 5.45 2.07 14.74
N GLU A 222 6.00 3.00 13.95
CA GLU A 222 5.31 3.68 12.87
C GLU A 222 5.01 2.71 11.72
N THR A 223 6.02 1.95 11.28
CA THR A 223 5.87 0.90 10.26
C THR A 223 4.78 -0.10 10.62
N LEU A 224 4.78 -0.63 11.85
CA LEU A 224 3.76 -1.56 12.32
C LEU A 224 2.34 -0.99 12.30
N SER A 225 2.21 0.33 12.42
CA SER A 225 0.90 0.99 12.47
C SER A 225 0.23 1.10 11.11
N LEU A 226 0.99 0.89 10.03
CA LEU A 226 0.49 0.93 8.65
C LEU A 226 -0.29 -0.33 8.29
N TYR A 227 0.15 -1.50 8.76
CA TYR A 227 -0.50 -2.78 8.39
C TYR A 227 -2.02 -2.79 8.67
N PRO A 228 -2.51 -2.49 9.88
CA PRO A 228 -3.96 -2.49 10.10
C PRO A 228 -4.68 -1.37 9.33
N LYS A 229 -4.00 -0.24 9.05
CA LYS A 229 -4.58 0.84 8.25
C LYS A 229 -4.85 0.38 6.82
N LEU A 230 -3.89 -0.32 6.20
CA LEU A 230 -4.04 -0.86 4.85
C LEU A 230 -5.11 -1.95 4.78
N ILE A 231 -5.18 -2.85 5.78
CA ILE A 231 -6.25 -3.86 5.85
C ILE A 231 -7.64 -3.21 5.95
N LYS A 232 -7.77 -2.07 6.64
CA LYS A 232 -9.04 -1.33 6.68
C LYS A 232 -9.47 -0.81 5.30
N LEU A 233 -8.51 -0.56 4.40
CA LEU A 233 -8.71 -0.06 3.05
C LEU A 233 -8.79 -1.19 2.00
N GLU A 234 -9.03 -2.43 2.43
CA GLU A 234 -8.96 -3.57 1.53
C GLU A 234 -9.98 -3.53 0.38
N VAL A 235 -11.21 -3.06 0.61
CA VAL A 235 -12.24 -3.01 -0.43
C VAL A 235 -11.82 -2.20 -1.66
N PRO A 236 -11.44 -0.91 -1.54
CA PRO A 236 -10.98 -0.14 -2.69
C PRO A 236 -9.67 -0.67 -3.29
N LEU A 237 -8.80 -1.33 -2.51
CA LEU A 237 -7.51 -1.83 -2.98
C LEU A 237 -7.60 -3.09 -3.85
N ARG A 238 -8.70 -3.85 -3.82
CA ARG A 238 -8.81 -5.14 -4.54
C ARG A 238 -8.52 -5.05 -6.04
N PRO A 239 -9.12 -4.13 -6.81
CA PRO A 239 -8.84 -4.02 -8.23
C PRO A 239 -7.39 -3.65 -8.54
N ALA A 240 -6.71 -2.95 -7.63
CA ALA A 240 -5.30 -2.60 -7.81
C ALA A 240 -4.37 -3.84 -7.81
N LEU A 241 -4.82 -4.96 -7.21
CA LEU A 241 -4.09 -6.24 -7.21
C LEU A 241 -4.14 -6.94 -8.57
N TYR A 242 -5.21 -6.74 -9.35
CA TYR A 242 -5.31 -7.33 -10.69
C TYR A 242 -4.18 -6.83 -11.62
N TYR A 243 -3.76 -5.58 -11.47
CA TYR A 243 -2.64 -5.00 -12.21
C TYR A 243 -1.25 -5.50 -11.77
N ASP A 244 -1.15 -6.44 -10.84
CA ASP A 244 0.09 -7.23 -10.67
C ASP A 244 0.33 -8.19 -11.83
N TYR A 245 -0.73 -8.57 -12.57
CA TYR A 245 -0.67 -9.61 -13.59
C TYR A 245 -0.93 -9.07 -15.00
N LYS A 246 -1.25 -7.78 -15.14
CA LYS A 246 -1.57 -7.15 -16.41
C LYS A 246 -0.97 -5.76 -16.50
N ALA A 247 -0.14 -5.54 -17.51
CA ALA A 247 0.41 -4.23 -17.84
C ALA A 247 -0.50 -3.56 -18.89
N GLU A 248 -1.50 -2.81 -18.42
CA GLU A 248 -2.48 -2.12 -19.26
C GLU A 248 -2.91 -0.78 -18.68
N GLU A 249 -3.66 -0.01 -19.46
CA GLU A 249 -4.36 1.19 -19.02
C GLU A 249 -5.26 0.89 -17.82
N LEU A 250 -5.21 1.76 -16.82
CA LEU A 250 -5.94 1.59 -15.57
C LEU A 250 -7.41 2.00 -15.78
N GLY A 251 -8.32 1.03 -15.69
CA GLY A 251 -9.76 1.25 -15.60
C GLY A 251 -10.22 1.76 -14.22
N ASN A 252 -11.52 2.07 -14.11
CA ASN A 252 -12.12 2.64 -12.91
C ASN A 252 -12.30 1.62 -11.78
N VAL A 253 -12.38 2.13 -10.55
CA VAL A 253 -12.61 1.32 -9.34
C VAL A 253 -14.12 1.04 -9.22
N PRO A 254 -14.56 -0.23 -9.24
CA PRO A 254 -15.98 -0.59 -9.09
C PRO A 254 -16.50 -0.32 -7.68
N ALA A 255 -15.64 -0.26 -6.67
CA ALA A 255 -16.05 -0.10 -5.28
C ALA A 255 -16.57 1.30 -5.01
N ARG A 256 -17.62 1.42 -4.20
CA ARG A 256 -18.11 2.74 -3.76
C ARG A 256 -17.08 3.45 -2.88
N VAL A 257 -16.51 4.54 -3.39
CA VAL A 257 -15.51 5.35 -2.68
C VAL A 257 -16.01 6.79 -2.61
N SER A 258 -16.60 7.13 -1.45
CA SER A 258 -16.98 8.50 -1.12
C SER A 258 -15.76 9.39 -0.84
N THR A 259 -15.95 10.69 -0.78
CA THR A 259 -14.94 11.68 -0.42
C THR A 259 -14.28 11.37 0.92
N THR A 260 -15.05 10.97 1.93
CA THR A 260 -14.52 10.56 3.24
C THR A 260 -13.68 9.28 3.17
N ASN A 261 -14.08 8.32 2.31
CA ASN A 261 -13.32 7.10 2.09
C ASN A 261 -12.02 7.41 1.34
N PHE A 262 -12.07 8.31 0.34
CA PHE A 262 -10.89 8.80 -0.34
C PHE A 262 -9.95 9.54 0.61
N GLU A 263 -10.45 10.41 1.49
CA GLU A 263 -9.63 11.09 2.51
C GLU A 263 -8.88 10.08 3.41
N SER A 264 -9.52 8.95 3.72
CA SER A 264 -8.86 7.85 4.44
C SER A 264 -7.71 7.23 3.64
N CYS A 265 -7.88 7.05 2.32
CA CYS A 265 -6.82 6.56 1.43
C CYS A 265 -5.68 7.59 1.31
N ASN A 266 -6.03 8.87 1.13
CA ASN A 266 -5.10 9.99 1.05
C ASN A 266 -4.22 10.10 2.30
N ASN A 267 -4.83 10.00 3.48
CA ASN A 267 -4.10 10.00 4.75
C ASN A 267 -3.19 8.76 4.90
N ALA A 268 -3.65 7.59 4.47
CA ALA A 268 -2.82 6.37 4.51
C ALA A 268 -1.60 6.48 3.58
N TYR A 269 -1.75 7.02 2.37
CA TYR A 269 -0.63 7.29 1.46
C TYR A 269 0.38 8.27 2.07
N LYS A 270 -0.10 9.35 2.70
CA LYS A 270 0.77 10.32 3.39
C LYS A 270 1.59 9.63 4.49
N ASP A 271 0.94 8.84 5.33
CA ASP A 271 1.60 8.09 6.39
C ASP A 271 2.64 7.11 5.82
N LEU A 272 2.33 6.43 4.71
CA LEU A 272 3.26 5.54 4.02
C LEU A 272 4.52 6.29 3.55
N ALA A 273 4.36 7.42 2.87
CA ALA A 273 5.47 8.21 2.36
C ALA A 273 6.36 8.79 3.47
N GLU A 274 5.76 9.19 4.59
CA GLU A 274 6.50 9.69 5.77
C GLU A 274 7.31 8.58 6.43
N VAL A 275 6.70 7.41 6.65
CA VAL A 275 7.40 6.25 7.22
C VAL A 275 8.50 5.76 6.30
N TYR A 276 8.24 5.66 5.00
CA TYR A 276 9.24 5.29 4.01
C TYR A 276 10.46 6.23 4.06
N SER A 277 10.24 7.55 4.08
CA SER A 277 11.31 8.56 4.22
C SER A 277 12.14 8.38 5.50
N ARG A 278 11.54 7.94 6.60
CA ARG A 278 12.26 7.62 7.84
C ARG A 278 13.02 6.30 7.73
N GLN A 279 12.45 5.28 7.09
CA GLN A 279 13.13 4.00 6.86
C GLN A 279 14.39 4.16 6.00
N LEU A 280 14.40 5.08 5.02
CA LEU A 280 15.58 5.37 4.21
C LEU A 280 16.79 5.88 5.01
N VAL A 281 16.61 6.38 6.23
CA VAL A 281 17.72 6.72 7.13
C VAL A 281 18.48 5.46 7.57
N LEU A 282 17.77 4.34 7.80
CA LEU A 282 18.41 3.06 8.09
C LEU A 282 19.17 2.54 6.88
N VAL A 283 18.58 2.68 5.68
CA VAL A 283 19.21 2.28 4.42
C VAL A 283 20.49 3.08 4.19
N ALA A 284 20.44 4.42 4.34
CA ALA A 284 21.60 5.28 4.18
C ALA A 284 22.72 4.93 5.18
N GLY A 285 22.39 4.76 6.46
CA GLY A 285 23.38 4.39 7.48
C GLY A 285 24.08 3.06 7.19
N LEU A 286 23.31 2.06 6.77
CA LEU A 286 23.85 0.76 6.35
C LEU A 286 24.68 0.86 5.06
N ASN A 287 24.21 1.61 4.06
CA ASN A 287 24.94 1.79 2.82
C ASN A 287 26.28 2.50 3.04
N ASN A 288 26.29 3.53 3.87
CA ASN A 288 27.51 4.25 4.26
C ASN A 288 28.50 3.32 4.99
N LEU A 289 28.01 2.47 5.90
CA LEU A 289 28.86 1.44 6.54
C LEU A 289 29.43 0.45 5.52
N ILE A 290 28.61 -0.05 4.59
CA ILE A 290 29.04 -1.03 3.58
C ILE A 290 30.11 -0.45 2.65
N LYS A 291 29.94 0.80 2.21
CA LYS A 291 30.82 1.40 1.19
C LYS A 291 32.06 2.08 1.78
N ARG A 292 31.95 2.63 3.00
CA ARG A 292 32.94 3.57 3.58
C ARG A 292 33.34 3.22 5.01
N GLY A 293 32.75 2.19 5.59
CA GLY A 293 33.02 1.75 6.95
C GLY A 293 32.53 2.69 8.06
N ASP A 294 31.78 3.74 7.74
CA ASP A 294 31.31 4.76 8.69
C ASP A 294 29.91 5.24 8.29
N PHE A 295 28.93 5.07 9.18
CA PHE A 295 27.53 5.36 8.90
C PHE A 295 27.23 6.85 8.62
N ASN A 296 28.13 7.76 9.02
CA ASN A 296 27.99 9.20 8.76
C ASN A 296 28.60 9.67 7.44
N LYS A 297 29.40 8.83 6.76
CA LYS A 297 30.11 9.24 5.54
C LYS A 297 29.29 8.96 4.28
N PHE A 298 28.85 10.02 3.63
CA PHE A 298 28.23 9.97 2.30
C PHE A 298 29.27 10.07 1.18
N SER A 299 28.89 9.82 -0.08
CA SER A 299 29.77 9.97 -1.24
C SER A 299 30.15 11.42 -1.50
N GLU A 300 31.33 11.68 -2.07
CA GLU A 300 31.74 13.04 -2.44
C GLU A 300 30.80 13.68 -3.47
N GLU A 301 30.24 12.87 -4.38
CA GLU A 301 29.27 13.31 -5.39
C GLU A 301 27.98 13.88 -4.77
N VAL A 302 27.57 13.33 -3.63
CA VAL A 302 26.40 13.80 -2.88
C VAL A 302 26.78 14.91 -1.90
N LEU A 303 27.96 14.82 -1.29
CA LEU A 303 28.44 15.76 -0.29
C LEU A 303 28.75 17.14 -0.87
N LEU A 304 29.16 17.24 -2.13
CA LEU A 304 29.61 18.49 -2.71
C LEU A 304 28.56 19.07 -3.66
N ASN A 305 28.27 20.37 -3.51
CA ASN A 305 27.50 21.06 -4.53
C ASN A 305 28.35 21.28 -5.80
N LYS A 306 27.73 21.79 -6.87
CA LYS A 306 28.41 22.09 -8.16
C LYS A 306 29.63 23.03 -8.03
N LYS A 307 29.81 23.71 -6.89
CA LYS A 307 30.93 24.61 -6.58
C LYS A 307 31.99 23.95 -5.69
N GLY A 308 31.88 22.65 -5.40
CA GLY A 308 32.82 21.91 -4.55
C GLY A 308 32.67 22.18 -3.05
N ASN A 309 31.58 22.80 -2.61
CA ASN A 309 31.36 23.07 -1.18
C ASN A 309 30.48 21.99 -0.53
N PRO A 310 30.77 21.56 0.72
CA PRO A 310 29.94 20.61 1.45
C PRO A 310 28.48 21.06 1.60
N ILE A 311 27.56 20.16 1.30
CA ILE A 311 26.12 20.30 1.52
C ILE A 311 25.84 19.85 2.95
N LYS A 312 25.43 20.79 3.80
CA LYS A 312 25.17 20.58 5.24
C LYS A 312 24.25 19.38 5.52
N ASP A 313 23.30 19.13 4.64
CA ASP A 313 22.30 18.09 4.79
C ASP A 313 22.87 16.66 4.71
N PHE A 314 24.06 16.50 4.14
CA PHE A 314 24.71 15.20 3.93
C PHE A 314 25.98 15.03 4.77
N THR A 315 26.28 15.94 5.71
CA THR A 315 27.50 15.85 6.53
C THR A 315 27.46 14.77 7.61
N SER A 316 26.28 14.26 7.94
CA SER A 316 26.08 13.16 8.89
C SER A 316 24.74 12.49 8.66
N LEU A 317 24.55 11.29 9.21
CA LEU A 317 23.27 10.59 9.12
C LEU A 317 22.14 11.34 9.85
N ASP A 318 22.47 12.01 10.96
CA ASP A 318 21.55 12.87 11.70
C ASP A 318 21.01 14.00 10.81
N LYS A 319 21.88 14.69 10.07
CA LYS A 319 21.47 15.76 9.15
C LYS A 319 20.65 15.22 7.99
N TYR A 320 21.02 14.04 7.48
CA TYR A 320 20.28 13.35 6.45
C TYR A 320 18.86 12.97 6.88
N ALA A 321 18.65 12.66 8.17
CA ALA A 321 17.34 12.27 8.69
C ALA A 321 16.26 13.36 8.48
N ASP A 322 16.67 14.63 8.50
CA ASP A 322 15.80 15.80 8.32
C ASP A 322 15.54 16.17 6.85
N VAL A 323 16.19 15.48 5.90
CA VAL A 323 16.06 15.76 4.46
C VAL A 323 14.71 15.26 3.92
N ASP A 324 14.16 15.98 2.95
CA ASP A 324 12.93 15.56 2.28
C ASP A 324 13.14 14.28 1.44
N LEU A 325 12.09 13.49 1.25
CA LEU A 325 12.16 12.19 0.57
C LEU A 325 12.82 12.27 -0.81
N GLY A 326 12.51 13.29 -1.62
CA GLY A 326 13.05 13.40 -2.98
C GLY A 326 14.57 13.56 -2.96
N ARG A 327 15.08 14.40 -2.07
CA ARG A 327 16.53 14.59 -1.89
C ARG A 327 17.21 13.41 -1.19
N LYS A 328 16.49 12.66 -0.35
CA LYS A 328 17.01 11.44 0.28
C LYS A 328 17.39 10.39 -0.75
N LEU A 329 16.52 10.14 -1.73
CA LEU A 329 16.76 9.15 -2.79
C LEU A 329 18.03 9.45 -3.60
N VAL A 330 18.24 10.72 -3.94
CA VAL A 330 19.43 11.15 -4.71
C VAL A 330 20.75 10.92 -3.95
N ALA A 331 20.69 10.86 -2.61
CA ALA A 331 21.86 10.68 -1.77
C ALA A 331 22.29 9.22 -1.58
N LEU A 332 21.49 8.26 -2.05
CA LEU A 332 21.77 6.82 -1.92
C LEU A 332 22.59 6.33 -3.12
N ASP A 333 23.92 6.41 -2.99
CA ASP A 333 24.85 6.00 -4.04
C ASP A 333 25.04 4.48 -4.08
N ASP A 334 24.86 3.88 -5.26
CA ASP A 334 25.04 2.43 -5.52
C ASP A 334 24.46 1.56 -4.39
N CYS A 335 23.21 1.87 -4.04
CA CYS A 335 22.53 1.35 -2.87
C CYS A 335 22.38 -0.18 -2.94
N PHE A 336 22.74 -0.87 -1.86
CA PHE A 336 22.52 -2.33 -1.76
C PHE A 336 21.04 -2.73 -1.87
N PHE A 337 20.13 -1.81 -1.56
CA PHE A 337 18.69 -1.97 -1.71
C PHE A 337 18.24 -1.32 -3.02
N LYS A 338 17.63 -2.10 -3.91
CA LYS A 338 17.06 -1.60 -5.16
C LYS A 338 15.73 -0.89 -4.88
N LEU A 339 15.74 0.43 -5.03
CA LEU A 339 14.54 1.26 -4.87
C LEU A 339 13.66 1.13 -6.11
N ASP A 340 12.35 0.98 -5.91
CA ASP A 340 11.37 1.09 -6.99
C ASP A 340 11.02 2.56 -7.23
N GLU A 341 11.51 3.12 -8.34
CA GLU A 341 11.26 4.51 -8.72
C GLU A 341 9.78 4.78 -9.02
N GLU A 342 9.02 3.76 -9.45
CA GLU A 342 7.58 3.89 -9.74
C GLU A 342 6.73 3.96 -8.46
N ALA A 343 7.25 3.44 -7.35
CA ALA A 343 6.57 3.48 -6.05
C ALA A 343 6.56 4.89 -5.43
N ILE A 344 7.40 5.81 -5.92
CA ILE A 344 7.59 7.14 -5.32
C ILE A 344 7.21 8.24 -6.32
N ASP A 345 5.94 8.62 -6.29
CA ASP A 345 5.50 9.78 -7.05
C ASP A 345 5.70 11.07 -6.25
N ASN A 346 6.78 11.78 -6.57
CA ASN A 346 7.10 13.07 -5.97
C ASN A 346 6.03 14.14 -6.27
N GLN A 347 5.37 14.10 -7.43
CA GLN A 347 4.32 15.05 -7.77
C GLN A 347 3.07 14.78 -6.93
N LEU A 348 2.66 13.52 -6.82
CA LEU A 348 1.55 13.09 -5.98
C LEU A 348 1.82 13.38 -4.52
N ARG A 349 3.02 13.07 -4.00
CA ARG A 349 3.41 13.41 -2.62
C ARG A 349 3.32 14.91 -2.36
N ASN A 350 3.87 15.73 -3.25
CA ASN A 350 3.81 17.18 -3.11
C ASN A 350 2.36 17.70 -3.18
N GLY A 351 1.53 17.08 -4.03
CA GLY A 351 0.10 17.31 -4.09
C GLY A 351 -0.61 17.05 -2.78
N ILE A 352 -0.33 15.90 -2.17
CA ILE A 352 -0.95 15.50 -0.90
C ILE A 352 -0.44 16.35 0.28
N ALA A 353 0.84 16.73 0.28
CA ALA A 353 1.47 17.42 1.40
C ALA A 353 1.18 18.94 1.41
N HIS A 354 1.01 19.56 0.25
CA HIS A 354 1.00 21.02 0.13
C HIS A 354 -0.15 21.61 -0.69
N TYR A 355 -0.96 20.79 -1.37
CA TYR A 355 -2.00 21.28 -2.28
C TYR A 355 -3.42 21.01 -1.76
N LYS A 356 -4.36 21.89 -2.14
CA LYS A 356 -5.78 21.60 -2.00
C LYS A 356 -6.14 20.58 -3.09
N TYR A 357 -6.85 19.53 -2.69
CA TYR A 357 -7.38 18.53 -3.62
C TYR A 357 -8.91 18.64 -3.70
N SER A 358 -9.45 18.25 -4.85
CA SER A 358 -10.86 17.88 -5.01
C SER A 358 -10.92 16.46 -5.54
N TYR A 359 -11.95 15.73 -5.14
CA TYR A 359 -12.22 14.37 -5.62
C TYR A 359 -13.64 14.35 -6.16
N ASP A 360 -13.78 13.98 -7.42
CA ASP A 360 -15.06 13.73 -8.06
C ASP A 360 -15.42 12.26 -7.88
N GLU A 361 -16.46 11.99 -7.09
CA GLU A 361 -16.88 10.62 -6.77
C GLU A 361 -17.45 9.86 -7.97
N ALA A 362 -17.97 10.57 -8.98
CA ALA A 362 -18.56 9.97 -10.15
C ALA A 362 -17.48 9.54 -11.13
N THR A 363 -16.64 10.49 -11.56
CA THR A 363 -15.56 10.24 -12.52
C THR A 363 -14.34 9.57 -11.88
N GLN A 364 -14.27 9.55 -10.54
CA GLN A 364 -13.15 9.04 -9.75
C GLN A 364 -11.82 9.75 -10.05
N ILE A 365 -11.89 11.02 -10.44
CA ILE A 365 -10.72 11.85 -10.70
C ILE A 365 -10.36 12.66 -9.45
N ILE A 366 -9.08 12.65 -9.13
CA ILE A 366 -8.48 13.44 -8.05
C ILE A 366 -7.70 14.57 -8.70
N THR A 367 -8.08 15.81 -8.41
CA THR A 367 -7.42 17.01 -8.93
C THR A 367 -6.63 17.68 -7.81
N TYR A 368 -5.30 17.75 -7.97
CA TYR A 368 -4.40 18.48 -7.08
C TYR A 368 -4.07 19.86 -7.65
N SER A 369 -4.22 20.93 -6.85
CA SER A 369 -4.01 22.31 -7.30
C SER A 369 -2.88 23.01 -6.54
N SER A 370 -1.88 23.55 -7.26
CA SER A 370 -0.75 24.22 -6.61
C SER A 370 -1.20 25.41 -5.74
N VAL A 371 -0.74 25.47 -4.48
CA VAL A 371 -1.06 26.58 -3.56
C VAL A 371 -0.18 27.82 -3.83
N LYS A 372 0.92 27.67 -4.57
CA LYS A 372 1.76 28.81 -4.97
C LYS A 372 1.27 29.36 -6.30
N GLU A 373 0.31 30.27 -6.28
CA GLU A 373 0.10 31.28 -7.33
C GLU A 373 -0.95 32.31 -6.87
N GLY A 374 -0.82 33.54 -7.34
CA GLY A 374 -1.66 34.68 -6.97
C GLY A 374 -3.11 34.57 -7.48
N LEU A 375 -3.50 35.44 -8.40
CA LEU A 375 -4.90 35.53 -8.89
C LEU A 375 -5.32 34.41 -9.86
N THR A 376 -4.40 33.55 -10.31
CA THR A 376 -4.67 32.50 -11.30
C THR A 376 -4.30 31.11 -10.75
N ARG A 377 -5.15 30.11 -10.98
CA ARG A 377 -4.92 28.70 -10.61
C ARG A 377 -4.44 27.97 -11.86
N ASP A 378 -3.18 28.11 -12.24
CA ASP A 378 -2.77 27.73 -13.61
C ASP A 378 -2.17 26.31 -13.72
N LYS A 379 -1.96 25.60 -12.60
CA LYS A 379 -1.45 24.22 -12.63
C LYS A 379 -2.26 23.26 -11.75
N THR A 380 -2.99 22.38 -12.41
CA THR A 380 -3.63 21.20 -11.81
C THR A 380 -2.96 19.93 -12.30
N ILE A 381 -2.99 18.90 -11.45
CA ILE A 381 -2.58 17.54 -11.79
C ILE A 381 -3.78 16.65 -11.50
N ASP A 382 -4.24 15.92 -12.51
CA ASP A 382 -5.34 14.97 -12.40
C ASP A 382 -4.78 13.55 -12.33
N VAL A 383 -5.29 12.77 -11.37
CA VAL A 383 -4.90 11.37 -11.15
C VAL A 383 -6.17 10.57 -10.94
N SER A 384 -6.32 9.43 -11.60
CA SER A 384 -7.49 8.55 -11.36
C SER A 384 -7.36 7.87 -9.99
N LEU A 385 -8.50 7.52 -9.38
CA LEU A 385 -8.49 6.77 -8.12
C LEU A 385 -7.73 5.45 -8.24
N MET A 386 -7.86 4.76 -9.38
CA MET A 386 -7.13 3.49 -9.59
C MET A 386 -5.62 3.70 -9.60
N GLU A 387 -5.15 4.73 -10.31
CA GLU A 387 -3.74 5.10 -10.34
C GLU A 387 -3.21 5.44 -8.94
N PHE A 388 -3.98 6.23 -8.19
CA PHE A 388 -3.66 6.57 -6.80
C PHE A 388 -3.51 5.30 -5.93
N LEU A 389 -4.48 4.39 -6.00
CA LEU A 389 -4.49 3.16 -5.21
C LEU A 389 -3.36 2.22 -5.62
N ARG A 390 -3.00 2.18 -6.92
CA ARG A 390 -1.86 1.43 -7.42
C ARG A 390 -0.55 1.97 -6.85
N LYS A 391 -0.33 3.29 -6.88
CA LYS A 391 0.84 3.93 -6.28
C LYS A 391 0.91 3.69 -4.77
N MET A 392 -0.23 3.75 -4.07
CA MET A 392 -0.31 3.44 -2.64
C MET A 392 0.12 1.99 -2.34
N LEU A 393 -0.32 1.03 -3.16
CA LEU A 393 0.05 -0.38 -3.03
C LEU A 393 1.55 -0.60 -3.26
N LEU A 394 2.12 0.00 -4.30
CA LEU A 394 3.57 -0.08 -4.59
C LEU A 394 4.40 0.51 -3.45
N LEU A 395 4.03 1.69 -2.95
CA LEU A 395 4.71 2.32 -1.82
C LEU A 395 4.62 1.48 -0.53
N PHE A 396 3.48 0.81 -0.28
CA PHE A 396 3.38 -0.12 0.84
C PHE A 396 4.32 -1.31 0.71
N ARG A 397 4.56 -1.83 -0.50
CA ARG A 397 5.52 -2.91 -0.74
C ARG A 397 6.92 -2.47 -0.40
N GLU A 398 7.33 -1.28 -0.81
CA GLU A 398 8.62 -0.71 -0.47
C GLU A 398 8.79 -0.57 1.06
N VAL A 399 7.78 -0.02 1.75
CA VAL A 399 7.77 0.07 3.21
C VAL A 399 7.85 -1.31 3.88
N HIS A 400 7.16 -2.30 3.31
CA HIS A 400 7.17 -3.67 3.80
C HIS A 400 8.55 -4.32 3.62
N CYS A 401 9.17 -4.17 2.45
CA CYS A 401 10.51 -4.63 2.16
C CYS A 401 11.49 -4.04 3.18
N LEU A 402 11.51 -2.72 3.37
CA LEU A 402 12.38 -2.08 4.37
C LEU A 402 12.08 -2.50 5.83
N ASN A 403 10.88 -2.99 6.12
CA ASN A 403 10.60 -3.59 7.43
C ASN A 403 11.43 -4.86 7.71
N HIS A 404 11.90 -5.57 6.68
CA HIS A 404 12.85 -6.68 6.86
C HIS A 404 14.24 -6.22 7.27
N ILE A 405 14.65 -4.99 6.92
CA ILE A 405 15.87 -4.37 7.46
C ILE A 405 15.68 -4.08 8.95
N ILE A 406 14.55 -3.46 9.32
CA ILE A 406 14.21 -3.22 10.73
C ILE A 406 14.23 -4.55 11.51
N LYS A 407 13.61 -5.61 10.97
CA LYS A 407 13.65 -6.96 11.55
C LYS A 407 15.08 -7.41 11.86
N ALA A 408 15.97 -7.32 10.87
CA ALA A 408 17.36 -7.76 11.00
C ALA A 408 18.11 -6.94 12.07
N LEU A 409 17.93 -5.62 12.08
CA LEU A 409 18.51 -4.73 13.10
C LEU A 409 18.01 -5.08 14.51
N LEU A 410 16.71 -5.33 14.68
CA LEU A 410 16.14 -5.74 15.97
C LEU A 410 16.72 -7.06 16.47
N PHE A 411 16.81 -8.07 15.60
CA PHE A 411 17.41 -9.35 15.97
C PHE A 411 18.90 -9.21 16.28
N HIS A 412 19.64 -8.42 15.50
CA HIS A 412 21.06 -8.17 15.76
C HIS A 412 21.26 -7.50 17.14
N SER A 413 20.46 -6.47 17.46
CA SER A 413 20.50 -5.80 18.77
C SER A 413 20.25 -6.78 19.92
N VAL A 414 19.21 -7.60 19.81
CA VAL A 414 18.79 -8.52 20.89
C VAL A 414 19.71 -9.74 21.00
N LEU A 415 20.10 -10.34 19.89
CA LEU A 415 20.81 -11.63 19.86
C LEU A 415 22.32 -11.50 19.87
N ILE A 416 22.88 -10.49 19.19
CA ILE A 416 24.32 -10.29 19.06
C ILE A 416 24.79 -9.26 20.09
N LEU A 417 24.25 -8.04 20.05
CA LEU A 417 24.69 -6.95 20.93
C LEU A 417 24.17 -7.08 22.36
N LYS A 418 23.13 -7.89 22.58
CA LYS A 418 22.42 -8.04 23.87
C LYS A 418 21.88 -6.71 24.42
N LYS A 419 21.54 -5.77 23.54
CA LYS A 419 20.97 -4.47 23.87
C LYS A 419 19.44 -4.52 23.75
N PRO A 420 18.67 -4.00 24.73
CA PRO A 420 17.22 -3.87 24.63
C PRO A 420 16.85 -2.82 23.57
N VAL A 421 15.71 -3.01 22.91
CA VAL A 421 15.16 -2.10 21.88
C VAL A 421 13.85 -1.47 22.31
#